data_AF-K7YPC4-F1
#
_entry.id   AF-K7YPC4-F1
#
_cell.length_a   1.000
_cell.length_b   1.000
_cell.length_c   1.000
_cell.angle_alpha   90.00
_cell.angle_beta   90.00
_cell.angle_gamma   90.00
#
_symmetry.space_group_name_H-M   'P 1'
#
loop_
_entity.id
_entity.type
_entity.pdbx_description
1 polymer ?
#
loop_
_entity_poly.entity_id
_entity_poly.type
_entity_poly.pdbx_seq_one_letter_code
_entity_poly.pdbx_strand_id
1 'polypeptide(L)'
;MSSFVEEFKKYQRQERFLTGGLVLLSVMAPVSFTWLMDEKVHWVVALGAAFVLVCGAILLHVLRARVAGKLLSKYETLDVGSVLAKKISPAQPRRFVVTNRGFNHFYLRCLNTGEQVLVSKHRVREDFDIAN
;
A
#
# COMPACT_ATOMS: atom_id res chain seq x y z
N MET A 1 -0.96 -16.18 17.23
CA MET A 1 -1.83 -15.83 16.08
C MET A 1 -1.97 -14.31 15.85
N SER A 2 -1.22 -13.42 16.51
CA SER A 2 -1.41 -11.96 16.41
C SER A 2 -0.30 -11.18 15.69
N SER A 3 0.93 -11.69 15.55
CA SER A 3 2.03 -10.87 15.02
C SER A 3 1.95 -10.60 13.52
N PHE A 4 1.54 -11.58 12.71
CA PHE A 4 1.57 -11.47 11.24
C PHE A 4 0.58 -10.42 10.71
N VAL A 5 -0.66 -10.45 11.18
CA VAL A 5 -1.72 -9.51 10.78
C VAL A 5 -1.41 -8.09 11.27
N GLU A 6 -0.89 -7.96 12.50
CA GLU A 6 -0.47 -6.66 13.03
C GLU A 6 0.68 -6.07 12.21
N GLU A 7 1.66 -6.88 11.83
CA GLU A 7 2.78 -6.45 10.99
C GLU A 7 2.29 -6.04 9.59
N PHE A 8 1.36 -6.80 9.00
CA PHE A 8 0.73 -6.45 7.73
C PHE A 8 0.00 -5.11 7.80
N LYS A 9 -0.85 -4.90 8.82
CA LYS A 9 -1.57 -3.63 9.04
C LYS A 9 -0.62 -2.47 9.28
N LYS A 10 0.50 -2.70 9.97
CA LYS A 10 1.56 -1.71 10.18
C LYS A 10 2.15 -1.26 8.84
N TYR A 11 2.57 -2.19 7.98
CA TYR A 11 3.10 -1.85 6.66
C TYR A 11 2.06 -1.19 5.75
N GLN A 12 0.80 -1.65 5.79
CA GLN A 12 -0.29 -1.03 5.05
C GLN A 12 -0.52 0.44 5.47
N ARG A 13 -0.50 0.72 6.78
CA ARG A 13 -0.61 2.09 7.31
C ARG A 13 0.59 2.94 6.90
N GLN A 14 1.79 2.39 6.96
CA GLN A 14 3.02 3.08 6.52
C GLN A 14 2.98 3.41 5.03
N GLU A 15 2.55 2.48 4.17
CA GLU A 15 2.41 2.73 2.73
C GLU A 15 1.41 3.86 2.44
N ARG A 16 0.25 3.85 3.12
CA ARG A 16 -0.76 4.92 3.00
C ARG A 16 -0.21 6.27 3.46
N PHE A 17 0.50 6.30 4.58
CA PHE A 17 1.11 7.53 5.10
C PHE A 17 2.17 8.09 4.13
N LEU A 18 3.05 7.24 3.61
CA LEU A 18 4.06 7.63 2.61
C LEU A 18 3.42 8.11 1.30
N THR A 19 2.33 7.47 0.87
CA THR A 19 1.56 7.90 -0.30
C THR A 19 0.92 9.27 -0.07
N GLY A 20 0.31 9.48 1.11
CA GLY A 20 -0.21 10.79 1.50
C GLY A 20 0.88 11.87 1.53
N GLY A 21 2.06 11.55 2.06
CA GLY A 21 3.22 12.44 2.05
C GLY A 21 3.68 12.83 0.64
N LEU A 22 3.71 11.87 -0.31
CA LEU A 22 4.03 12.15 -1.71
C LEU A 22 2.99 13.08 -2.37
N VAL A 23 1.70 12.84 -2.12
CA VAL A 23 0.62 13.70 -2.63
C VAL A 23 0.75 15.11 -2.06
N LEU A 24 0.95 15.25 -0.74
CA LEU A 24 1.18 16.55 -0.12
C LEU A 24 2.39 17.27 -0.71
N LEU A 25 3.51 16.58 -0.90
CA LEU A 25 4.71 17.15 -1.51
C LEU A 25 4.46 17.62 -2.95
N SER A 26 3.67 16.88 -3.72
CA SER A 26 3.32 17.26 -5.10
C SER A 26 2.48 18.55 -5.19
N VAL A 27 1.73 18.89 -4.14
CA VAL A 27 0.97 20.14 -4.04
C VAL A 27 1.82 21.26 -3.42
N MET A 28 2.62 20.94 -2.41
CA MET A 28 3.47 21.93 -1.73
C MET A 28 4.62 22.41 -2.59
N ALA A 29 5.19 21.56 -3.45
CA ALA A 29 6.23 21.96 -4.38
C ALA A 29 5.82 23.15 -5.27
N PRO A 30 4.76 23.10 -6.10
CA PRO A 30 4.36 24.24 -6.91
C PRO A 30 3.95 25.46 -6.06
N VAL A 31 3.26 25.27 -4.93
CA VAL A 31 2.85 26.38 -4.04
C VAL A 31 4.08 27.13 -3.48
N SER A 32 5.09 26.39 -3.02
CA SER A 32 6.34 26.99 -2.53
C SER A 32 7.12 27.71 -3.62
N PHE A 33 7.13 27.19 -4.86
CA PHE A 33 7.75 27.88 -5.99
C PHE A 33 7.01 29.15 -6.38
N THR A 34 5.69 29.13 -6.40
CA THR A 34 4.88 30.33 -6.63
C THR A 34 5.22 31.41 -5.60
N TRP A 35 5.30 31.04 -4.32
CA TRP A 35 5.66 31.98 -3.25
C TRP A 35 7.09 32.53 -3.38
N LEU A 36 8.06 31.67 -3.72
CA LEU A 36 9.45 32.11 -3.98
C LEU A 36 9.55 33.09 -5.15
N MET A 37 8.72 32.92 -6.19
CA MET A 37 8.67 33.85 -7.32
C MET A 37 8.03 35.19 -6.94
N ASP A 38 6.97 35.19 -6.14
CA ASP A 38 6.32 36.41 -5.63
C ASP A 38 7.28 37.26 -4.78
N GLU A 39 8.07 36.61 -3.92
CA GLU A 39 9.09 37.26 -3.09
C GLU A 39 10.37 37.64 -3.86
N LYS A 40 10.41 37.41 -5.18
CA LYS A 40 11.55 37.71 -6.07
C LYS A 40 12.88 37.14 -5.53
N VAL A 41 12.82 35.96 -4.94
CA VAL A 41 13.99 35.30 -4.35
C VAL A 41 15.03 34.98 -5.42
N HIS A 42 16.32 35.16 -5.09
CA HIS A 42 17.41 34.84 -6.00
C HIS A 42 17.34 33.40 -6.52
N TRP A 43 17.59 33.25 -7.83
CA TRP A 43 17.50 31.98 -8.54
C TRP A 43 18.31 30.83 -7.90
N VAL A 44 19.45 31.15 -7.26
CA VAL A 44 20.30 30.17 -6.56
C VAL A 44 19.56 29.53 -5.39
N VAL A 45 18.83 30.34 -4.61
CA VAL A 45 18.05 29.86 -3.46
C VAL A 45 16.86 29.03 -3.93
N ALA A 46 16.18 29.47 -5.01
CA ALA A 46 15.11 28.70 -5.62
C ALA A 46 15.58 27.35 -6.16
N LEU A 47 16.78 27.30 -6.76
CA LEU A 47 17.38 26.06 -7.25
C LEU A 47 17.76 25.11 -6.11
N GLY A 48 18.27 25.66 -5.00
CA GLY A 48 18.49 24.91 -3.76
C GLY A 48 17.21 24.29 -3.21
N ALA A 49 16.12 25.07 -3.15
CA ALA A 49 14.81 24.58 -2.73
C ALA A 49 14.28 23.46 -3.66
N ALA A 50 14.48 23.60 -4.98
CA ALA A 50 14.09 22.59 -5.97
C ALA A 50 14.81 21.27 -5.73
N PHE A 51 16.12 21.36 -5.53
CA PHE A 51 16.94 20.20 -5.28
C PHE A 51 16.51 19.45 -4.00
N VAL A 52 16.23 20.18 -2.92
CA VAL A 52 15.76 19.59 -1.66
C VAL A 52 14.40 18.90 -1.85
N LEU A 53 13.46 19.52 -2.55
CA LEU A 53 12.14 18.93 -2.82
C LEU A 53 12.24 17.66 -3.68
N VAL A 54 13.08 17.68 -4.73
CA VAL A 54 13.32 16.50 -5.59
C VAL A 54 13.96 15.37 -4.79
N CYS A 55 15.01 15.66 -4.02
CA CYS A 55 15.64 14.66 -3.15
C CYS A 55 14.66 14.08 -2.13
N GLY A 56 13.82 14.92 -1.52
CA GLY A 56 12.74 14.50 -0.61
C GLY A 56 11.73 13.58 -1.29
N ALA A 57 11.30 13.91 -2.51
CA ALA A 57 10.38 13.09 -3.31
C ALA A 57 10.98 11.72 -3.62
N ILE A 58 12.25 11.68 -4.07
CA ILE A 58 12.97 10.44 -4.37
C ILE A 58 13.06 9.58 -3.11
N LEU A 59 13.46 10.16 -1.98
CA LEU A 59 13.57 9.44 -0.71
C LEU A 59 12.22 8.83 -0.29
N LEU A 60 11.14 9.61 -0.31
CA LEU A 60 9.79 9.14 -0.03
C LEU A 60 9.38 7.99 -0.96
N HIS A 61 9.70 8.11 -2.25
CA HIS A 61 9.36 7.09 -3.24
C HIS A 61 10.12 5.78 -3.01
N VAL A 62 11.40 5.86 -2.67
CA VAL A 62 12.24 4.69 -2.34
C VAL A 62 11.73 4.01 -1.05
N LEU A 63 11.42 4.79 -0.01
CA LEU A 63 10.86 4.26 1.23
C LEU A 63 9.52 3.56 0.97
N ARG A 64 8.64 4.18 0.18
CA ARG A 64 7.36 3.58 -0.22
C ARG A 64 7.57 2.26 -0.97
N ALA A 65 8.51 2.21 -1.92
CA ALA A 65 8.83 0.99 -2.67
C ALA A 65 9.32 -0.14 -1.76
N ARG A 66 10.16 0.18 -0.75
CA ARG A 66 10.61 -0.80 0.24
C ARG A 66 9.46 -1.36 1.09
N VAL A 67 8.56 -0.49 1.55
CA VAL A 67 7.37 -0.93 2.32
C VAL A 67 6.44 -1.77 1.45
N ALA A 68 6.21 -1.37 0.20
CA ALA A 68 5.39 -2.13 -0.74
C ALA A 68 5.98 -3.52 -1.04
N GLY A 69 7.30 -3.63 -1.16
CA GLY A 69 7.99 -4.93 -1.30
C GLY A 69 7.81 -5.83 -0.08
N LYS A 70 7.89 -5.27 1.13
CA LYS A 70 7.59 -6.02 2.37
C LYS A 70 6.14 -6.48 2.42
N LEU A 71 5.20 -5.63 2.00
CA LEU A 71 3.78 -5.98 1.91
C LEU A 71 3.55 -7.12 0.90
N LEU A 72 4.21 -7.06 -0.26
CA LEU A 72 4.14 -8.09 -1.30
C LEU A 72 4.61 -9.45 -0.78
N SER A 73 5.76 -9.48 -0.11
CA SER A 73 6.31 -10.70 0.48
C SER A 73 5.31 -11.37 1.44
N LYS A 74 4.52 -10.59 2.20
CA LYS A 74 3.47 -11.14 3.08
C LYS A 74 2.32 -11.82 2.32
N TYR A 75 1.97 -11.34 1.12
CA TYR A 75 1.00 -12.02 0.27
C TYR A 75 1.55 -13.30 -0.36
N GLU A 76 2.86 -13.37 -0.63
CA GLU A 76 3.49 -14.57 -1.20
C GLU A 76 3.63 -15.70 -0.17
N THR A 77 3.77 -15.34 1.12
CA THR A 77 3.81 -16.26 2.26
C THR A 77 2.42 -16.65 2.78
N LEU A 78 1.35 -16.39 2.02
CA LEU A 78 0.02 -16.87 2.39
C LEU A 78 -0.05 -18.39 2.33
N ASP A 79 -0.49 -19.00 3.43
CA ASP A 79 -0.61 -20.44 3.60
C ASP A 79 -2.08 -20.87 3.67
N VAL A 80 -2.30 -22.18 3.55
CA VAL A 80 -3.63 -22.77 3.70
C VAL A 80 -4.13 -22.52 5.13
N GLY A 81 -5.36 -22.03 5.24
CA GLY A 81 -5.97 -21.62 6.51
C GLY A 81 -5.91 -20.11 6.78
N SER A 82 -5.13 -19.33 6.03
CA SER A 82 -5.13 -17.87 6.15
C SER A 82 -6.49 -17.27 5.78
N VAL A 83 -6.96 -16.31 6.58
CA VAL A 83 -8.23 -15.61 6.39
C VAL A 83 -7.97 -14.27 5.70
N LEU A 84 -8.68 -14.05 4.60
CA LEU A 84 -8.68 -12.84 3.80
C LEU A 84 -10.03 -12.13 3.93
N ALA A 85 -10.02 -10.81 3.96
CA ALA A 85 -11.22 -9.98 3.92
C ALA A 85 -11.24 -9.17 2.63
N LYS A 86 -12.38 -9.09 1.94
CA LYS A 86 -12.49 -8.27 0.73
C LYS A 86 -12.41 -6.78 1.07
N LYS A 87 -11.58 -6.01 0.35
CA LYS A 87 -11.37 -4.57 0.60
C LYS A 87 -12.62 -3.72 0.34
N ILE A 88 -13.39 -4.11 -0.67
CA ILE A 88 -14.61 -3.43 -1.11
C ILE A 88 -15.78 -4.39 -0.81
N SER A 89 -16.26 -4.38 0.44
CA SER A 89 -17.45 -5.14 0.84
C SER A 89 -18.40 -4.23 1.63
N PRO A 90 -19.68 -4.11 1.26
CA PRO A 90 -20.64 -3.29 2.00
C PRO A 90 -21.02 -3.98 3.31
N ALA A 91 -21.20 -3.17 4.37
CA ALA A 91 -21.77 -3.40 5.71
C ALA A 91 -21.27 -4.62 6.55
N GLN A 92 -20.97 -5.77 5.95
CA GLN A 92 -20.32 -6.92 6.59
C GLN A 92 -19.18 -7.42 5.70
N PRO A 93 -17.92 -7.47 6.20
CA PRO A 93 -16.81 -7.96 5.42
C PRO A 93 -16.96 -9.46 5.18
N ARG A 94 -17.21 -9.87 3.94
CA ARG A 94 -17.13 -11.28 3.56
C ARG A 94 -15.70 -11.76 3.79
N ARG A 95 -15.55 -12.73 4.68
CA ARG A 95 -14.26 -13.37 4.99
C ARG A 95 -14.10 -14.61 4.13
N PHE A 96 -12.90 -14.84 3.65
CA PHE A 96 -12.52 -15.95 2.80
C PHE A 96 -11.33 -16.67 3.42
N VAL A 97 -11.30 -18.00 3.35
CA VAL A 97 -10.16 -18.80 3.81
C VAL A 97 -9.46 -19.41 2.61
N VAL A 98 -8.14 -19.38 2.61
CA VAL A 98 -7.34 -20.12 1.63
C VAL A 98 -7.48 -21.61 1.90
N THR A 99 -8.14 -22.35 1.01
CA THR A 99 -8.32 -23.80 1.15
C THR A 99 -7.26 -24.60 0.42
N ASN A 100 -6.71 -24.06 -0.67
CA ASN A 100 -5.65 -24.70 -1.44
C ASN A 100 -4.79 -23.64 -2.17
N ARG A 101 -3.52 -23.96 -2.39
CA ARG A 101 -2.53 -23.12 -3.07
C ARG A 101 -2.11 -23.77 -4.39
N GLY A 102 -2.48 -23.14 -5.50
CA GLY A 102 -1.92 -23.44 -6.81
C GLY A 102 -0.66 -22.63 -7.09
N PHE A 103 -0.03 -22.89 -8.25
CA PHE A 103 1.18 -22.18 -8.67
C PHE A 103 0.94 -20.67 -8.83
N ASN A 104 -0.12 -20.27 -9.55
CA ASN A 104 -0.49 -18.87 -9.80
C ASN A 104 -1.83 -18.44 -9.18
N HIS A 105 -2.53 -19.35 -8.51
CA HIS A 105 -3.89 -19.14 -8.03
C HIS A 105 -4.05 -19.60 -6.58
N PHE A 106 -4.93 -18.92 -5.84
CA PHE A 106 -5.43 -19.36 -4.55
C PHE A 106 -6.88 -19.81 -4.70
N TYR A 107 -7.20 -20.94 -4.09
CA TYR A 107 -8.57 -21.38 -3.91
C TYR A 107 -9.07 -20.79 -2.59
N LEU A 108 -10.06 -19.91 -2.69
CA LEU A 108 -10.65 -19.20 -1.57
C LEU A 108 -12.04 -19.76 -1.29
N ARG A 109 -12.37 -20.03 -0.04
CA ARG A 109 -13.73 -20.39 0.38
C ARG A 109 -14.33 -19.31 1.23
N CYS A 110 -15.50 -18.79 0.86
CA CYS A 110 -16.21 -17.83 1.68
C CYS A 110 -16.68 -18.50 2.98
N LEU A 111 -16.40 -17.88 4.13
CA LEU A 111 -16.82 -18.40 5.43
C LEU A 111 -18.33 -18.28 5.66
N ASN A 112 -18.98 -17.30 5.03
CA ASN A 112 -20.40 -17.03 5.24
C ASN A 112 -21.30 -17.83 4.29
N THR A 113 -20.91 -17.95 3.01
CA THR A 113 -21.72 -18.62 1.98
C THR A 113 -21.23 -20.03 1.63
N GLY A 114 -20.00 -20.37 2.01
CA GLY A 114 -19.37 -21.65 1.63
C GLY A 114 -18.90 -21.71 0.17
N GLU A 115 -19.17 -20.69 -0.64
CA GLU A 115 -18.78 -20.60 -2.05
C GLU A 115 -17.27 -20.67 -2.21
N GLN A 116 -16.82 -21.38 -3.24
CA GLN A 116 -15.41 -21.46 -3.63
C GLN A 116 -15.14 -20.51 -4.80
N VAL A 117 -14.08 -19.71 -4.67
CA VAL A 117 -13.65 -18.75 -5.67
C VAL A 117 -12.17 -19.00 -5.97
N LEU A 118 -11.83 -19.11 -7.25
CA LEU A 118 -10.46 -19.14 -7.70
C LEU A 118 -10.00 -17.71 -7.99
N VAL A 119 -8.92 -17.26 -7.33
CA VAL A 119 -8.36 -15.92 -7.54
C VAL A 119 -6.87 -16.02 -7.82
N SER A 120 -6.39 -15.27 -8.81
CA SER A 120 -4.95 -15.23 -9.09
C SER A 120 -4.20 -14.56 -7.93
N LYS A 121 -2.96 -14.98 -7.68
CA LYS A 121 -2.11 -14.39 -6.61
C LYS A 121 -1.98 -12.88 -6.74
N HIS A 122 -1.89 -12.38 -7.98
CA HIS A 122 -1.87 -10.94 -8.28
C HIS A 122 -3.16 -10.25 -7.82
N ARG A 123 -4.31 -10.80 -8.18
CA ARG A 123 -5.62 -10.20 -7.89
C ARG A 123 -5.99 -10.30 -6.41
N VAL A 124 -5.46 -11.30 -5.69
CA VAL A 124 -5.62 -11.39 -4.23
C VAL A 124 -5.09 -10.13 -3.54
N ARG A 125 -3.94 -9.60 -3.98
CA ARG A 125 -3.37 -8.35 -3.46
C ARG A 125 -4.28 -7.16 -3.67
N GLU A 126 -4.99 -7.10 -4.79
CA GLU A 126 -5.82 -5.96 -5.18
C GLU A 126 -7.14 -5.99 -4.40
N ASP A 127 -7.80 -7.15 -4.39
CA ASP A 127 -9.19 -7.28 -3.95
C ASP A 127 -9.33 -7.63 -2.46
N PHE A 128 -8.27 -8.13 -1.80
CA PHE A 128 -8.33 -8.66 -0.45
C PHE A 128 -7.25 -8.08 0.48
N ASP A 129 -7.59 -7.92 1.76
CA ASP A 129 -6.69 -7.63 2.88
C ASP A 129 -6.54 -8.87 3.76
N ILE A 130 -5.36 -9.06 4.38
CA ILE A 130 -5.11 -10.20 5.26
C ILE A 130 -5.74 -9.92 6.64
N ALA A 131 -6.60 -10.85 7.09
CA ALA A 131 -7.45 -10.68 8.26
C ALA A 131 -7.17 -11.67 9.41
N ASN A 132 -6.56 -12.84 9.14
CA ASN A 132 -6.07 -13.79 10.16
C ASN A 132 -5.00 -14.74 9.60
#